data_AF-A0A4P7N778-F1
#
_entry.id   AF-A0A4P7N778-F1
#
_cell.length_a   1.000
_cell.length_b   1.000
_cell.length_c   1.000
_cell.angle_alpha   90.00
_cell.angle_beta   90.00
_cell.angle_gamma   90.00
#
_symmetry.space_group_name_H-M   'P 1'
#
loop_
_entity.id
_entity.type
_entity.pdbx_description
1 polymer ?
#
loop_
_entity_poly.entity_id
_entity_poly.type
_entity_poly.pdbx_seq_one_letter_code
_entity_poly.pdbx_strand_id
1 'polypeptide(L)' 'MVVVLIQARYLDEQPLTNFLTAVFETQYTMIYTRGFFQCVLPRSLNKRERRILRETVQFEGYQEL' A
#
# COMPACT_ATOMS: atom_id res chain seq x y z
N MET A 1 -10.81 -10.17 -0.56
CA MET A 1 -9.42 -9.78 -0.26
C MET A 1 -8.67 -9.71 -1.58
N VAL A 2 -7.83 -8.69 -1.77
CA VAL A 2 -7.06 -8.42 -2.99
C VAL A 2 -5.60 -8.29 -2.60
N VAL A 3 -4.71 -8.87 -3.41
CA VAL A 3 -3.26 -8.75 -3.20
C VAL A 3 -2.73 -7.61 -4.07
N VAL A 4 -1.98 -6.72 -3.45
CA VAL A 4 -1.42 -5.53 -4.08
C VAL A 4 0.07 -5.48 -3.81
N LEU A 5 0.86 -5.26 -4.86
CA LEU A 5 2.29 -5.01 -4.76
C LEU A 5 2.54 -3.51 -4.94
N ILE A 6 3.18 -2.91 -3.96
CA ILE A 6 3.53 -1.48 -3.93
C ILE A 6 5.04 -1.38 -3.91
N GLN A 7 5.64 -0.83 -4.97
CA GLN A 7 7.08 -0.68 -5.06
C GLN A 7 7.53 0.61 -4.39
N ALA A 8 8.04 0.53 -3.16
CA ALA A 8 8.47 1.69 -2.40
C ALA A 8 9.71 1.37 -1.55
N ARG A 9 10.36 2.41 -1.03
CA ARG A 9 11.56 2.23 -0.21
C ARG A 9 11.15 1.75 1.18
N TYR A 10 12.06 1.06 1.86
CA TYR A 10 11.84 0.63 3.25
C TYR A 10 11.47 1.82 4.18
N LEU A 11 12.03 3.01 3.93
CA LEU A 11 11.71 4.23 4.68
C LEU A 11 10.24 4.67 4.55
N ASP A 12 9.55 4.21 3.51
CA ASP A 12 8.14 4.52 3.28
C ASP A 12 7.18 3.56 4.01
N GLU A 13 7.70 2.61 4.80
CA GLU A 13 6.88 1.65 5.55
C GLU A 13 5.89 2.36 6.48
N GLN A 14 6.35 3.36 7.22
CA GLN A 14 5.52 4.09 8.19
C GLN A 14 4.43 4.94 7.53
N PRO A 15 4.70 5.78 6.51
CA PRO A 15 3.64 6.50 5.80
C PRO A 15 2.66 5.54 5.08
N LEU A 16 3.15 4.41 4.56
CA LEU A 16 2.29 3.38 3.96
C LEU A 16 1.37 2.73 5.01
N THR A 17 1.90 2.37 6.17
CA THR A 17 1.14 1.83 7.31
C THR A 17 0.07 2.82 7.76
N ASN A 18 0.43 4.10 7.91
CA ASN A 18 -0.52 5.14 8.30
C ASN A 18 -1.66 5.29 7.29
N PHE A 19 -1.33 5.27 5.99
CA PHE A 19 -2.32 5.30 4.93
C PHE A 19 -3.25 4.09 4.96
N LEU A 20 -2.69 2.88 5.02
CA LEU A 20 -3.49 1.65 5.05
C LEU A 20 -4.36 1.56 6.29
N THR A 21 -3.85 2.02 7.44
CA THR A 21 -4.64 2.12 8.68
C THR A 21 -5.77 3.13 8.57
N ALA A 22 -5.56 4.27 7.90
CA ALA A 22 -6.61 5.26 7.70
C ALA A 22 -7.72 4.77 6.74
N VAL A 23 -7.39 3.91 5.78
CA VAL A 23 -8.34 3.42 4.75
C VAL A 23 -9.04 2.13 5.16
N PHE A 24 -8.32 1.22 5.81
CA PHE A 24 -8.77 -0.15 6.11
C PHE A 24 -8.69 -0.51 7.60
N GLU A 25 -8.40 0.45 8.47
CA GLU A 25 -8.25 0.23 9.91
C GLU A 25 -7.19 -0.85 10.19
N THR A 26 -7.57 -1.98 10.80
CA THR A 26 -6.67 -3.12 11.07
C THR A 26 -6.87 -4.28 10.10
N GLN A 27 -7.72 -4.09 9.07
CA GLN A 27 -8.10 -5.16 8.15
C GLN A 27 -7.14 -5.26 6.95
N TYR A 28 -5.83 -5.15 7.16
CA TYR A 28 -4.85 -5.37 6.10
C TYR A 28 -3.65 -6.14 6.62
N THR A 29 -2.92 -6.76 5.71
CA THR A 29 -1.59 -7.33 6.00
C THR A 29 -0.59 -6.66 5.08
N MET A 30 0.57 -6.29 5.62
CA MET A 30 1.65 -5.69 4.85
C MET A 30 2.95 -6.42 5.16
N ILE A 31 3.65 -6.86 4.12
CA ILE A 31 4.94 -7.55 4.24
C ILE A 31 5.91 -6.90 3.26
N TYR A 32 7.07 -6.43 3.74
CA TYR A 32 8.13 -5.94 2.89
C TYR A 32 9.00 -7.08 2.38
N THR A 33 9.17 -7.20 1.06
CA THR A 33 10.00 -8.20 0.42
C THR A 33 10.78 -7.58 -0.74
N ARG A 34 12.11 -7.55 -0.62
CA ARG A 34 13.04 -7.21 -1.73
C ARG A 34 12.73 -5.91 -2.50
N GLY A 35 12.34 -4.84 -1.81
CA GLY A 35 12.05 -3.53 -2.43
C GLY A 35 10.58 -3.30 -2.76
N PHE A 36 9.71 -4.23 -2.39
CA PHE A 36 8.27 -4.15 -2.61
C PHE A 36 7.51 -4.43 -1.31
N PHE A 37 6.41 -3.72 -1.08
CA PHE A 37 5.43 -4.04 -0.07
C PHE A 37 4.32 -4.88 -0.70
N GLN A 38 4.19 -6.11 -0.22
CA GLN A 38 3.06 -6.96 -0.54
C GLN A 38 1.96 -6.70 0.50
N CYS A 39 0.85 -6.16 0.02
CA CYS A 39 -0.30 -5.81 0.83
C CYS A 39 -1.48 -6.73 0.50
N VAL A 40 -2.09 -7.32 1.51
CA VAL A 40 -3.39 -8.01 1.40
C VAL A 40 -4.45 -7.08 1.95
N LEU A 41 -5.33 -6.61 1.07
CA LEU A 41 -6.36 -5.62 1.37
C LEU A 41 -7.76 -6.24 1.33
N PRO A 42 -8.77 -5.70 2.04
CA PRO A 42 -10.15 -6.19 1.96
C PRO A 42 -10.73 -6.01 0.55
N ARG A 43 -10.43 -4.88 -0.08
CA ARG A 43 -10.85 -4.45 -1.43
C ARG A 43 -9.72 -3.68 -2.12
N SER A 44 -9.82 -3.53 -3.44
CA SER A 44 -8.96 -2.63 -4.22
C SER A 44 -9.09 -1.17 -3.76
N LEU A 45 -8.00 -0.42 -3.97
CA LEU A 45 -8.01 1.03 -3.75
C LEU A 45 -8.85 1.71 -4.83
N ASN A 46 -9.71 2.64 -4.42
CA ASN A 46 -10.44 3.50 -5.36
C ASN A 46 -9.51 4.56 -5.96
N LYS A 47 -10.01 5.28 -6.98
CA LYS A 47 -9.20 6.30 -7.69
C LYS A 47 -8.64 7.38 -6.77
N ARG A 48 -9.39 7.79 -5.74
CA ARG A 48 -8.98 8.82 -4.78
C ARG A 48 -7.88 8.30 -3.86
N GLU A 49 -8.07 7.10 -3.31
CA GLU A 49 -7.11 6.42 -2.45
C GLU A 49 -5.78 6.15 -3.17
N ARG A 50 -5.82 5.71 -4.43
CA ARG A 50 -4.61 5.54 -5.25
C ARG A 50 -3.85 6.85 -5.44
N ARG A 51 -4.56 7.96 -5.60
CA ARG A 51 -3.94 9.29 -5.73
C ARG A 51 -3.27 9.70 -4.42
N ILE A 52 -3.97 9.55 -3.29
CA ILE A 52 -3.42 9.87 -1.95
C ILE A 52 -2.20 9.01 -1.65
N LEU A 53 -2.26 7.71 -1.95
CA LEU A 53 -1.12 6.80 -1.79
C LEU A 53 0.09 7.30 -2.57
N ARG A 54 -0.12 7.81 -3.79
CA ARG A 54 0.96 8.32 -4.66
C ARG A 54 1.57 9.63 -4.18
N GLU A 55 0.77 10.44 -3.49
CA GLU A 55 1.23 11.68 -2.86
C GLU A 55 1.94 11.39 -1.52
N THR A 56 1.60 10.29 -0.84
CA THR A 56 2.13 9.92 0.50
C THR A 56 3.41 9.10 0.42
N VAL A 57 3.49 8.21 -0.56
CA VAL A 57 4.62 7.31 -0.77
C VAL A 57 5.17 7.57 -2.16
N GLN A 58 6.47 7.87 -2.28
CA GLN A 58 7.14 7.93 -3.59
C GLN A 58 7.35 6.51 -4.13
N PHE A 59 6.24 5.82 -4.44
CA PHE A 59 6.31 4.48 -4.97
C PHE A 59 6.62 4.51 -6.47
N GLU A 60 7.50 3.61 -6.92
CA GLU A 60 7.92 3.43 -8.31
C GLU A 60 6.88 2.65 -9.14
N GLY A 61 6.04 1.84 -8.48
CA GLY A 61 5.03 1.03 -9.15
C GLY A 61 3.90 0.55 -8.22
N TYR A 62 2.73 0.34 -8.80
CA TYR A 62 1.53 -0.21 -8.14
C TYR A 62 0.92 -1.29 -9.02
N GLN A 63 0.81 -2.51 -8.50
CA GLN A 63 0.26 -3.65 -9.22
C GLN A 63 -0.78 -4.38 -8.35
N GLU A 64 -1.96 -4.65 -8.91
CA GLU A 64 -2.94 -5.55 -8.31
C GLU A 64 -2.78 -6.93 -8.97
N LEU A 65 -2.78 -7.99 -8.16
CA LEU A 65 -2.71 -9.38 -8.60
C LEU A 65 -4.09 -10.04 -8.57
#